data_AF-W7D793-F1
#
_entry.id   AF-W7D793-F1
#
_cell.length_a   1.000
_cell.length_b   1.000
_cell.length_c   1.000
_cell.angle_alpha   90.00
_cell.angle_beta   90.00
_cell.angle_gamma   90.00
#
_symmetry.space_group_name_H-M   'P 1'
#
loop_
_entity.id
_entity.type
_entity.pdbx_description
1 polymer ?
#
loop_
_entity_poly.entity_id
_entity_poly.type
_entity_poly.pdbx_seq_one_letter_code
_entity_poly.pdbx_strand_id
1 'polypeptide(L)'
;MNILKIEWKTHFKSLLVWSAVVAVVLGIFMAFFPSMQSSAMQDLVNMKMDALPKEMLSVLHINSMADLTQIDAYFAYVFQYIFIAACVYAAMTGAQALVKEETDGTIEFLYAQPITRSELVAWKMVGNAISFIAFWAITFVISAALVIFLKQDGAQTSDLMQSLGRVFITELLVAFVFYECWFLLLSDCSFFKTGNTDWLGTCFHYVYFGNSLWIK
;
A
#
# COMPACT_ATOMS: atom_id res chain seq x y z
N MET A 1 15.02 -28.27 2.80
CA MET A 1 15.03 -26.90 3.36
C MET A 1 14.00 -26.12 2.56
N ASN A 2 12.88 -25.70 3.16
CA ASN A 2 11.79 -25.07 2.40
C ASN A 2 12.21 -23.67 1.94
N ILE A 3 12.23 -23.43 0.64
CA ILE A 3 12.57 -22.14 0.00
C ILE A 3 11.74 -21.00 0.61
N LEU A 4 10.45 -21.25 0.85
CA LEU A 4 9.55 -20.30 1.54
C LEU A 4 10.05 -19.83 2.92
N LYS A 5 10.71 -20.69 3.68
CA LYS A 5 11.22 -20.33 5.02
C LYS A 5 12.43 -19.41 4.95
N ILE A 6 13.21 -19.53 3.89
CA ILE A 6 14.37 -18.66 3.62
C ILE A 6 13.85 -17.30 3.18
N GLU A 7 12.93 -17.27 2.22
CA GLU A 7 12.32 -16.04 1.73
C GLU A 7 11.65 -15.27 2.86
N TRP A 8 10.81 -15.93 3.66
CA TRP A 8 10.17 -15.30 4.82
C TRP A 8 11.16 -14.62 5.77
N LYS A 9 12.27 -15.30 6.10
CA LYS A 9 13.31 -14.73 6.98
C LYS A 9 14.00 -13.52 6.36
N THR A 10 14.19 -13.53 5.05
CA THR A 10 14.79 -12.43 4.30
C THR A 10 13.87 -11.21 4.28
N HIS A 11 12.57 -11.40 4.08
CA HIS A 11 11.58 -10.32 4.04
C HIS A 11 11.17 -9.81 5.41
N PHE A 12 11.33 -10.61 6.47
CA PHE A 12 10.88 -10.26 7.83
C PHE A 12 11.46 -8.95 8.36
N LYS A 13 12.75 -8.67 8.10
CA LYS A 13 13.38 -7.40 8.53
C LYS A 13 12.76 -6.19 7.83
N SER A 14 12.56 -6.29 6.51
CA SER A 14 11.94 -5.24 5.71
C SER A 14 10.51 -5.00 6.21
N LEU A 15 9.74 -6.06 6.37
CA LEU A 15 8.37 -6.03 6.88
C LEU A 15 8.29 -5.31 8.23
N LEU A 16 9.17 -5.59 9.19
CA LEU A 16 9.16 -4.92 10.49
C LEU A 16 9.44 -3.41 10.37
N VAL A 17 10.39 -3.01 9.53
CA VAL A 17 10.72 -1.60 9.31
C VAL A 17 9.53 -0.88 8.67
N TRP A 18 8.94 -1.44 7.62
CA TRP A 18 7.79 -0.85 6.94
C TRP A 18 6.56 -0.76 7.84
N SER A 19 6.26 -1.82 8.59
CA SER A 19 5.18 -1.81 9.59
C SER A 19 5.41 -0.75 10.65
N ALA A 20 6.66 -0.56 11.13
CA ALA A 20 6.98 0.47 12.11
C ALA A 20 6.81 1.89 11.55
N VAL A 21 7.23 2.14 10.30
CA VAL A 21 7.04 3.43 9.63
C VAL A 21 5.55 3.75 9.50
N VAL A 22 4.75 2.80 9.02
CA VAL A 22 3.30 2.97 8.91
C VAL A 22 2.67 3.20 10.28
N ALA A 23 3.09 2.46 11.31
CA ALA A 23 2.61 2.65 12.68
C ALA A 23 2.85 4.08 13.21
N VAL A 24 4.05 4.61 12.97
CA VAL A 24 4.42 5.96 13.40
C VAL A 24 3.61 7.00 12.65
N VAL A 25 3.48 6.87 11.33
CA VAL A 25 2.71 7.79 10.49
C VAL A 25 1.24 7.79 10.92
N LEU A 26 0.62 6.60 11.06
CA LEU A 26 -0.73 6.45 11.60
C LEU A 26 -0.87 7.10 12.97
N GLY A 27 0.06 6.82 13.88
CA GLY A 27 0.03 7.33 15.25
C GLY A 27 0.07 8.86 15.29
N ILE A 28 0.93 9.48 14.47
CA ILE A 28 1.00 10.95 14.36
C ILE A 28 -0.33 11.50 13.84
N PHE A 29 -0.85 10.98 12.72
CA PHE A 29 -2.12 11.47 12.17
C PHE A 29 -3.30 11.27 13.13
N MET A 30 -3.37 10.13 13.82
CA MET A 30 -4.41 9.88 14.81
C MET A 30 -4.26 10.74 16.06
N ALA A 31 -3.04 11.12 16.46
CA ALA A 31 -2.80 12.06 17.56
C ALA A 31 -3.29 13.49 17.25
N PHE A 32 -3.44 13.86 15.98
CA PHE A 32 -4.04 15.14 15.57
C PHE A 32 -5.58 15.15 15.64
N PHE A 33 -6.23 13.99 15.78
CA PHE A 33 -7.69 13.90 15.82
C PHE A 33 -8.36 14.78 16.89
N PRO A 34 -7.88 14.85 18.15
CA PRO A 34 -8.49 15.71 19.17
C PRO A 34 -8.46 17.21 18.81
N SER A 35 -7.48 17.64 18.02
CA SER A 35 -7.42 19.02 17.52
C SER A 35 -8.56 19.33 16.56
N MET A 36 -9.01 18.35 15.77
CA MET A 36 -10.15 18.49 14.84
C MET A 36 -11.48 18.56 15.58
N GLN A 37 -11.58 17.95 16.77
CA GLN A 37 -12.78 18.02 17.61
C GLN A 37 -12.90 19.31 18.43
N SER A 38 -11.84 20.15 18.47
CA SER A 38 -11.91 21.41 19.19
C SER A 38 -13.00 22.32 18.61
N SER A 39 -13.80 22.95 19.48
CA SER A 39 -14.93 23.82 19.10
C SER A 39 -14.51 24.93 18.14
N ALA A 40 -13.29 25.46 18.29
CA ALA A 40 -12.72 26.46 17.39
C ALA A 40 -12.55 25.98 15.94
N MET A 41 -12.23 24.70 15.72
CA MET A 41 -12.14 24.14 14.35
C MET A 41 -13.50 23.82 13.76
N GLN A 42 -14.46 23.34 14.58
CA GLN A 42 -15.82 23.09 14.13
C GLN A 42 -16.48 24.38 13.62
N ASP A 43 -16.32 25.47 14.36
CA ASP A 43 -16.84 26.78 13.97
C ASP A 43 -16.16 27.33 12.70
N LEU A 44 -14.85 27.10 12.55
CA LEU A 44 -14.09 27.51 11.36
C LEU A 44 -14.50 26.73 10.11
N VAL A 45 -14.72 25.42 10.22
CA VAL A 45 -15.19 24.59 9.10
C VAL A 45 -16.61 25.01 8.72
N ASN A 46 -17.53 25.14 9.68
CA ASN A 46 -18.90 25.55 9.43
C ASN A 46 -18.98 26.96 8.79
N MET A 47 -18.23 27.94 9.29
CA MET A 47 -18.18 29.28 8.69
C MET A 47 -17.61 29.29 7.26
N LYS A 48 -16.62 28.45 6.96
CA LYS A 48 -16.03 28.33 5.61
C LYS A 48 -16.98 27.65 4.64
N MET A 49 -17.78 26.69 5.11
CA MET A 49 -18.79 26.02 4.30
C MET A 49 -20.01 26.90 4.04
N ASP A 50 -20.43 27.72 5.02
CA ASP A 50 -21.51 28.70 4.85
C ASP A 50 -21.13 29.87 3.92
N ALA A 51 -19.83 30.15 3.79
CA ALA A 51 -19.31 31.17 2.87
C ALA A 51 -19.31 30.73 1.39
N LEU A 52 -19.55 29.45 1.10
CA LEU A 52 -19.60 28.92 -0.27
C LEU A 52 -21.05 28.90 -0.80
N PRO A 53 -21.31 29.42 -2.02
CA PRO A 53 -22.64 29.39 -2.60
C PRO A 53 -23.12 27.95 -2.82
N LYS A 54 -24.38 27.67 -2.49
CA LYS A 54 -24.99 26.32 -2.49
C LYS A 54 -24.81 25.55 -3.80
N GLU A 55 -24.77 26.25 -4.94
CA GLU A 55 -24.56 25.62 -6.25
C GLU A 55 -23.14 25.05 -6.40
N MET A 56 -22.13 25.75 -5.88
CA MET A 56 -20.74 25.28 -5.90
C MET A 56 -20.54 24.07 -4.98
N LEU A 57 -21.22 24.05 -3.83
CA LEU A 57 -21.22 22.91 -2.91
C LEU A 57 -21.89 21.66 -3.51
N SER A 58 -22.95 21.83 -4.30
CA SER A 58 -23.58 20.70 -5.01
C SER A 58 -22.74 20.15 -6.16
N VAL A 59 -22.01 21.01 -6.88
CA VAL A 59 -21.12 20.59 -7.97
C VAL A 59 -19.87 19.90 -7.44
N LEU A 60 -19.37 20.31 -6.29
CA LEU A 60 -18.20 19.72 -5.64
C LEU A 60 -18.53 18.50 -4.76
N HIS A 61 -19.80 18.06 -4.68
CA HIS A 61 -20.28 17.02 -3.75
C HIS A 61 -19.95 17.29 -2.27
N ILE A 62 -19.73 18.56 -1.89
CA ILE A 62 -19.29 18.95 -0.55
C ILE A 62 -20.44 18.92 0.47
N ASN A 63 -21.71 18.89 0.04
CA ASN A 63 -22.87 18.66 0.92
C ASN A 63 -22.85 17.30 1.65
N SER A 64 -21.97 16.39 1.22
CA SER A 64 -21.72 15.07 1.80
C SER A 64 -20.31 14.94 2.38
N MET A 65 -19.61 16.05 2.65
CA MET A 65 -18.31 15.95 3.32
C MET A 65 -18.53 15.28 4.67
N ALA A 66 -17.89 14.11 4.81
CA ALA A 66 -17.91 13.36 6.04
C ALA A 66 -17.33 14.27 7.15
N ASP A 67 -18.12 14.49 8.19
CA ASP A 67 -17.78 15.39 9.28
C ASP A 67 -16.45 14.92 9.90
N LEU A 68 -15.37 15.65 9.65
CA LEU A 68 -14.01 15.27 10.08
C LEU A 68 -13.84 15.29 11.60
N THR A 69 -14.86 15.75 12.33
CA THR A 69 -14.94 15.61 13.79
C THR A 69 -15.28 14.17 14.19
N GLN A 70 -15.93 13.41 13.32
CA GLN A 70 -16.22 12.00 13.51
C GLN A 70 -15.00 11.13 13.19
N ILE A 71 -14.80 10.10 14.00
CA ILE A 71 -13.62 9.24 13.92
C ILE A 71 -13.58 8.40 12.65
N ASP A 72 -14.73 8.00 12.12
CA ASP A 72 -14.86 7.21 10.90
C ASP A 72 -14.45 8.02 9.66
N ALA A 73 -14.95 9.25 9.55
CA ALA A 73 -14.62 10.21 8.50
C ALA A 73 -13.13 10.58 8.53
N TYR A 74 -12.62 10.89 9.72
CA TYR A 74 -11.22 11.24 9.91
C TYR A 74 -10.30 10.05 9.60
N PHE A 75 -10.64 8.85 10.07
CA PHE A 75 -9.87 7.65 9.77
C PHE A 75 -9.86 7.35 8.27
N ALA A 76 -11.00 7.45 7.58
CA ALA A 76 -11.07 7.25 6.13
C ALA A 76 -10.17 8.23 5.36
N TYR A 77 -10.10 9.48 5.82
CA TYR A 77 -9.17 10.47 5.26
C TYR A 77 -7.70 10.10 5.49
N VAL A 78 -7.33 9.74 6.72
CA VAL A 78 -5.95 9.31 7.06
C VAL A 78 -5.58 8.02 6.32
N PHE A 79 -6.54 7.13 6.12
CA PHE A 79 -6.34 5.83 5.48
C PHE A 79 -5.85 5.93 4.03
N GLN A 80 -6.22 6.99 3.30
CA GLN A 80 -5.72 7.21 1.93
C GLN A 80 -4.19 7.32 1.88
N TYR A 81 -3.56 7.96 2.88
CA TYR A 81 -2.10 8.07 2.95
C TYR A 81 -1.43 6.72 3.25
N ILE A 82 -2.06 5.92 4.11
CA ILE A 82 -1.60 4.57 4.44
C ILE A 82 -1.68 3.69 3.20
N PHE A 83 -2.77 3.80 2.45
CA PHE A 83 -2.97 3.04 1.22
C PHE A 83 -1.87 3.35 0.19
N ILE A 84 -1.53 4.63 -0.02
CA ILE A 84 -0.43 5.01 -0.91
C ILE A 84 0.90 4.40 -0.43
N ALA A 85 1.19 4.46 0.87
CA ALA A 85 2.40 3.86 1.43
C ALA A 85 2.43 2.33 1.23
N ALA A 86 1.28 1.66 1.36
CA ALA A 86 1.15 0.24 1.11
C ALA A 86 1.35 -0.12 -0.38
N CYS A 87 0.85 0.69 -1.31
CA CYS A 87 1.11 0.53 -2.75
C CYS A 87 2.60 0.65 -3.07
N VAL A 88 3.29 1.63 -2.47
CA VAL A 88 4.75 1.79 -2.63
C VAL A 88 5.49 0.56 -2.11
N TYR A 89 5.12 0.07 -0.92
CA TYR A 89 5.72 -1.14 -0.37
C TYR A 89 5.46 -2.39 -1.24
N ALA A 90 4.24 -2.53 -1.78
CA ALA A 90 3.88 -3.61 -2.70
C ALA A 90 4.74 -3.57 -3.98
N ALA A 91 4.88 -2.39 -4.58
CA ALA A 91 5.71 -2.18 -5.76
C ALA A 91 7.19 -2.51 -5.47
N MET A 92 7.75 -2.00 -4.37
CA MET A 92 9.14 -2.28 -3.99
C MET A 92 9.39 -3.77 -3.74
N THR A 93 8.45 -4.46 -3.08
CA THR A 93 8.57 -5.89 -2.80
C THR A 93 8.44 -6.73 -4.07
N GLY A 94 7.54 -6.34 -4.98
CA GLY A 94 7.45 -6.93 -6.32
C GLY A 94 8.75 -6.73 -7.12
N ALA A 95 9.38 -5.56 -6.99
CA ALA A 95 10.63 -5.25 -7.69
C ALA A 95 11.82 -6.09 -7.26
N GLN A 96 11.95 -6.26 -5.95
CA GLN A 96 13.07 -6.97 -5.35
C GLN A 96 12.98 -8.49 -5.55
N ALA A 97 11.86 -9.02 -6.04
CA ALA A 97 11.63 -10.45 -6.27
C ALA A 97 12.65 -11.07 -7.25
N LEU A 98 12.99 -10.34 -8.32
CA LEU A 98 13.86 -10.81 -9.40
C LEU A 98 15.26 -10.17 -9.34
N VAL A 99 15.34 -8.87 -9.04
CA VAL A 99 16.60 -8.10 -9.10
C VAL A 99 17.61 -8.50 -8.01
N LYS A 100 17.11 -8.94 -6.85
CA LYS A 100 17.97 -9.21 -5.69
C LYS A 100 18.94 -10.36 -5.95
N GLU A 101 18.51 -11.38 -6.69
CA GLU A 101 19.35 -12.56 -6.94
C GLU A 101 20.38 -12.35 -8.05
N GLU A 102 20.05 -11.49 -9.02
CA GLU A 102 21.04 -11.01 -10.00
C GLU A 102 22.12 -10.17 -9.31
N THR A 103 21.71 -9.34 -8.34
CA THR A 103 22.63 -8.45 -7.62
C THR A 103 23.53 -9.21 -6.64
N ASP A 104 22.98 -10.19 -5.92
CA ASP A 104 23.71 -10.97 -4.91
C ASP A 104 24.57 -12.10 -5.53
N GLY A 105 24.46 -12.32 -6.85
CA GLY A 105 25.23 -13.35 -7.58
C GLY A 105 24.83 -14.79 -7.22
N THR A 106 23.70 -14.99 -6.53
CA THR A 106 23.26 -16.30 -6.03
C THR A 106 22.45 -17.10 -7.06
N ILE A 107 22.19 -16.54 -8.24
CA ILE A 107 21.46 -17.20 -9.33
C ILE A 107 22.12 -18.52 -9.76
N GLU A 108 23.45 -18.56 -9.84
CA GLU A 108 24.19 -19.76 -10.27
C GLU A 108 24.00 -20.93 -9.29
N PHE A 109 23.94 -20.62 -7.99
CA PHE A 109 23.68 -21.60 -6.94
C PHE A 109 22.24 -22.13 -6.99
N LEU A 110 21.26 -21.27 -7.26
CA LEU A 110 19.85 -21.66 -7.38
C LEU A 110 19.59 -22.50 -8.62
N TYR A 111 20.30 -22.21 -9.72
CA TYR A 111 20.23 -23.01 -10.95
C TYR A 111 20.96 -24.35 -10.87
N ALA A 112 21.88 -24.52 -9.92
CA ALA A 112 22.51 -25.81 -9.66
C ALA A 112 21.57 -26.78 -8.90
N GLN A 113 20.46 -26.31 -8.33
CA GLN A 113 19.47 -27.18 -7.70
C GLN A 113 18.54 -27.82 -8.77
N PRO A 114 18.07 -29.06 -8.55
CA PRO A 114 17.18 -29.76 -9.48
C PRO A 114 15.73 -29.22 -9.38
N ILE A 115 15.55 -27.93 -9.64
CA ILE A 115 14.27 -27.22 -9.57
C ILE A 115 14.01 -26.54 -10.91
N THR A 116 12.78 -26.61 -11.41
CA THR A 116 12.42 -25.96 -12.67
C THR A 116 12.32 -24.43 -12.51
N ARG A 117 12.65 -23.67 -13.57
CA ARG A 117 12.65 -22.19 -13.52
C ARG A 117 11.29 -21.61 -13.12
N SER A 118 10.20 -22.19 -13.65
CA SER A 118 8.83 -21.78 -13.35
C SER A 118 8.46 -22.03 -11.89
N GLU A 119 8.91 -23.14 -11.33
CA GLU A 119 8.64 -23.49 -9.93
C GLU A 119 9.39 -22.58 -8.96
N LEU A 120 10.65 -22.22 -9.27
CA LEU A 120 11.41 -21.26 -8.49
C LEU A 120 10.72 -19.88 -8.43
N VAL A 121 10.27 -19.38 -9.58
CA VAL A 121 9.55 -18.10 -9.68
C VAL A 121 8.22 -18.15 -8.92
N ALA A 122 7.46 -19.24 -9.06
CA ALA A 122 6.19 -19.40 -8.34
C ALA A 122 6.38 -19.39 -6.81
N TRP A 123 7.37 -20.12 -6.29
CA TRP A 123 7.66 -20.13 -4.85
C TRP A 123 8.09 -18.75 -4.32
N LYS A 124 8.77 -17.94 -5.14
CA LYS A 124 9.14 -16.56 -4.80
C LYS A 124 7.94 -15.63 -4.75
N MET A 125 7.07 -15.70 -5.76
CA MET A 125 5.84 -14.91 -5.77
C MET A 125 4.99 -15.20 -4.54
N VAL A 126 4.86 -16.48 -4.16
CA VAL A 126 4.16 -16.89 -2.94
C VAL A 126 4.86 -16.35 -1.68
N GLY A 127 6.18 -16.43 -1.58
CA GLY A 127 6.93 -15.89 -0.44
C GLY A 127 6.75 -14.37 -0.25
N ASN A 128 6.75 -13.62 -1.34
CA ASN A 128 6.50 -12.18 -1.35
C ASN A 128 5.05 -11.84 -1.02
N ALA A 129 4.08 -12.57 -1.61
CA ALA A 129 2.67 -12.39 -1.32
C ALA A 129 2.37 -12.62 0.17
N ILE A 130 2.94 -13.67 0.78
CA ILE A 130 2.78 -13.94 2.22
C ILE A 130 3.36 -12.79 3.06
N SER A 131 4.52 -12.24 2.66
CA SER A 131 5.14 -11.09 3.34
C SER A 131 4.30 -9.82 3.22
N PHE A 132 3.68 -9.59 2.06
CA PHE A 132 2.77 -8.46 1.84
C PHE A 132 1.47 -8.60 2.65
N ILE A 133 0.85 -9.79 2.65
CA ILE A 133 -0.34 -10.09 3.48
C ILE A 133 -0.04 -9.85 4.96
N ALA A 134 1.12 -10.30 5.43
CA ALA A 134 1.51 -10.12 6.82
C ALA A 134 1.71 -8.63 7.19
N PHE A 135 2.31 -7.83 6.31
CA PHE A 135 2.38 -6.38 6.47
C PHE A 135 0.98 -5.74 6.55
N TRP A 136 0.06 -6.15 5.67
CA TRP A 136 -1.31 -5.64 5.67
C TRP A 136 -2.08 -6.02 6.94
N ALA A 137 -1.92 -7.26 7.40
CA ALA A 137 -2.51 -7.74 8.65
C ALA A 137 -2.00 -6.95 9.87
N ILE A 138 -0.70 -6.65 9.93
CA ILE A 138 -0.13 -5.82 10.99
C ILE A 138 -0.72 -4.40 10.94
N THR A 139 -0.81 -3.81 9.76
CA THR A 139 -1.39 -2.48 9.56
C THR A 139 -2.86 -2.43 9.99
N PHE A 140 -3.63 -3.48 9.70
CA PHE A 140 -5.01 -3.62 10.17
C PHE A 140 -5.09 -3.66 11.70
N VAL A 141 -4.26 -4.48 12.35
CA VAL A 141 -4.25 -4.59 13.82
C VAL A 141 -3.90 -3.26 14.47
N ILE A 142 -2.90 -2.54 13.95
CA ILE A 142 -2.50 -1.22 14.46
C ILE A 142 -3.65 -0.21 14.27
N SER A 143 -4.27 -0.19 13.10
CA SER A 143 -5.39 0.71 12.79
C SER A 143 -6.59 0.44 13.69
N ALA A 144 -6.95 -0.84 13.87
CA ALA A 144 -8.03 -1.26 14.76
C ALA A 144 -7.75 -0.85 16.21
N ALA A 145 -6.51 -1.03 16.69
CA ALA A 145 -6.12 -0.62 18.03
C ALA A 145 -6.24 0.90 18.24
N LEU A 146 -5.80 1.70 17.26
CA LEU A 146 -5.89 3.17 17.32
C LEU A 146 -7.34 3.68 17.31
N VAL A 147 -8.19 3.08 16.47
CA VAL A 147 -9.62 3.45 16.40
C VAL A 147 -10.36 3.07 17.69
N ILE A 148 -10.03 1.94 18.30
CA ILE A 148 -10.59 1.55 19.62
C ILE A 148 -10.11 2.52 20.71
N PHE A 149 -8.84 2.94 20.67
CA PHE A 149 -8.26 3.83 21.68
C PHE A 149 -8.85 5.25 21.63
N LEU A 150 -9.14 5.76 20.43
CA LEU A 150 -9.66 7.11 20.20
C LEU A 150 -11.20 7.17 20.10
N LYS A 151 -11.87 6.05 20.37
CA LYS A 151 -13.32 5.93 20.27
C LYS A 151 -14.04 7.02 21.08
N GLN A 152 -14.97 7.74 20.44
CA GLN A 152 -15.97 8.56 21.13
C GLN A 152 -17.11 7.69 21.68
N ASP A 153 -17.64 8.04 22.86
CA ASP A 153 -18.66 7.30 23.62
C ASP A 153 -19.98 7.03 22.87
N GLY A 154 -20.19 7.61 21.68
CA GLY A 154 -21.41 7.47 20.88
C GLY A 154 -21.40 6.38 19.79
N ALA A 155 -20.24 5.82 19.41
CA ALA A 155 -20.17 4.90 18.26
C ALA A 155 -20.30 3.42 18.66
N GLN A 156 -21.14 2.66 17.94
CA GLN A 156 -21.18 1.19 18.09
C GLN A 156 -19.89 0.59 17.51
N THR A 157 -19.14 -0.14 18.34
CA THR A 157 -17.84 -0.74 17.98
C THR A 157 -17.95 -1.83 16.92
N SER A 158 -19.11 -2.48 16.83
CA SER A 158 -19.39 -3.49 15.80
C SER A 158 -19.34 -2.91 14.39
N ASP A 159 -19.94 -1.74 14.21
CA ASP A 159 -20.17 -1.15 12.89
C ASP A 159 -18.89 -0.52 12.34
N LEU A 160 -18.11 0.09 13.24
CA LEU A 160 -16.77 0.59 12.92
C LEU A 160 -15.84 -0.53 12.49
N MET A 161 -15.82 -1.66 13.21
CA MET A 161 -14.94 -2.79 12.87
C MET A 161 -15.34 -3.45 11.54
N GLN A 162 -16.64 -3.56 11.26
CA GLN A 162 -17.13 -4.08 9.97
C GLN A 162 -16.78 -3.15 8.81
N SER A 163 -16.87 -1.83 9.01
CA SER A 163 -16.52 -0.83 7.99
C SER A 163 -15.02 -0.84 7.71
N LEU A 164 -14.20 -0.84 8.76
CA LEU A 164 -12.74 -1.03 8.68
C LEU A 164 -12.38 -2.32 7.93
N GLY A 165 -12.96 -3.45 8.33
CA GLY A 165 -12.69 -4.74 7.70
C GLY A 165 -13.03 -4.72 6.21
N ARG A 166 -14.16 -4.11 5.82
CA ARG A 166 -14.56 -3.99 4.41
C ARG A 166 -13.56 -3.20 3.60
N VAL A 167 -13.15 -2.02 4.08
CA VAL A 167 -12.17 -1.16 3.40
C VAL A 167 -10.82 -1.86 3.28
N PHE A 168 -10.33 -2.48 4.35
CA PHE A 168 -9.06 -3.20 4.31
C PHE A 168 -9.08 -4.39 3.35
N ILE A 169 -10.21 -5.09 3.21
CA ILE A 169 -10.35 -6.20 2.26
C ILE A 169 -10.37 -5.69 0.82
N THR A 170 -11.16 -4.64 0.52
CA THR A 170 -11.22 -4.09 -0.85
C THR A 170 -9.87 -3.57 -1.30
N GLU A 171 -9.14 -2.91 -0.41
CA GLU A 171 -7.87 -2.27 -0.74
C GLU A 171 -6.71 -3.26 -0.80
N LEU A 172 -6.81 -4.37 -0.05
CA LEU A 172 -5.92 -5.51 -0.23
C LEU A 172 -6.01 -6.05 -1.67
N LEU A 173 -7.22 -6.21 -2.21
CA LEU A 173 -7.39 -6.67 -3.59
C LEU A 173 -6.76 -5.70 -4.60
N VAL A 174 -6.93 -4.39 -4.39
CA VAL A 174 -6.31 -3.38 -5.24
C VAL A 174 -4.78 -3.47 -5.16
N ALA A 175 -4.22 -3.58 -3.95
CA ALA A 175 -2.78 -3.67 -3.77
C ALA A 175 -2.18 -4.96 -4.38
N PHE A 176 -2.93 -6.07 -4.37
CA PHE A 176 -2.53 -7.28 -5.09
C PHE A 176 -2.45 -7.05 -6.61
N VAL A 177 -3.40 -6.35 -7.20
CA VAL A 177 -3.34 -5.99 -8.63
C VAL A 177 -2.08 -5.17 -8.93
N PHE A 178 -1.75 -4.18 -8.08
CA PHE A 178 -0.52 -3.41 -8.22
C PHE A 178 0.74 -4.27 -8.13
N TYR A 179 0.78 -5.24 -7.22
CA TYR A 179 1.88 -6.18 -7.08
C TYR A 179 2.08 -7.03 -8.36
N GLU A 180 1.00 -7.61 -8.90
CA GLU A 180 1.06 -8.42 -10.12
C GLU A 180 1.44 -7.57 -11.35
N CYS A 181 0.85 -6.39 -11.49
CA CYS A 181 1.21 -5.45 -12.57
C CYS A 181 2.71 -5.08 -12.51
N TRP A 182 3.25 -4.86 -11.31
CA TRP A 182 4.64 -4.50 -11.14
C TRP A 182 5.60 -5.66 -11.43
N PHE A 183 5.22 -6.89 -11.05
CA PHE A 183 5.98 -8.09 -11.39
C PHE A 183 6.07 -8.30 -12.90
N LEU A 184 4.94 -8.14 -13.63
CA LEU A 184 4.90 -8.27 -15.08
C LEU A 184 5.73 -7.20 -15.80
N LEU A 185 5.62 -5.95 -15.36
CA LEU A 185 6.45 -4.86 -15.90
C LEU A 185 7.93 -5.23 -15.80
N LEU A 186 8.36 -5.82 -14.70
CA LEU A 186 9.77 -6.16 -14.48
C LEU A 186 10.23 -7.46 -15.13
N SER A 187 9.34 -8.41 -15.42
CA SER A 187 9.69 -9.56 -16.24
C SER A 187 10.08 -9.16 -17.67
N ASP A 188 9.57 -8.03 -18.16
CA ASP A 188 9.90 -7.49 -19.49
C ASP A 188 11.11 -6.52 -19.48
N CYS A 189 11.79 -6.35 -18.34
CA CYS A 189 12.73 -5.27 -18.13
C CYS A 189 14.21 -5.63 -18.35
N SER A 190 14.63 -5.46 -19.60
CA SER A 190 15.91 -4.82 -19.97
C SER A 190 16.06 -3.36 -19.45
N PHE A 191 15.06 -2.85 -18.72
CA PHE A 191 14.89 -1.50 -18.19
C PHE A 191 15.84 -1.13 -17.04
N PHE A 192 16.28 -2.07 -16.20
CA PHE A 192 17.16 -1.77 -15.06
C PHE A 192 18.65 -1.66 -15.44
N LYS A 193 19.04 -1.95 -16.69
CA LYS A 193 20.42 -1.76 -17.17
C LYS A 193 20.81 -0.30 -17.36
N THR A 194 19.87 0.64 -17.37
CA THR A 194 20.16 2.06 -17.55
C THR A 194 19.57 2.84 -16.39
N GLY A 195 20.41 3.20 -15.42
CA GLY A 195 20.06 4.01 -14.27
C GLY A 195 19.68 5.45 -14.65
N ASN A 196 18.50 5.65 -15.23
CA ASN A 196 17.98 6.96 -15.58
C ASN A 196 16.57 7.15 -14.97
N THR A 197 16.38 8.28 -14.29
CA THR A 197 15.30 8.56 -13.34
C THR A 197 13.94 8.94 -13.95
N ASP A 198 13.78 8.86 -15.28
CA ASP A 198 12.55 9.25 -15.98
C ASP A 198 11.72 8.04 -16.42
N TRP A 199 10.91 7.56 -15.49
CA TRP A 199 10.09 6.34 -15.59
C TRP A 199 8.79 6.51 -16.40
N LEU A 200 8.24 7.73 -16.51
CA LEU A 200 6.96 7.97 -17.20
C LEU A 200 7.10 8.11 -18.73
N GLY A 201 8.15 8.75 -19.23
CA GLY A 201 8.33 9.02 -20.66
C GLY A 201 8.65 7.77 -21.49
N THR A 202 9.37 6.83 -20.89
CA THR A 202 9.83 5.61 -21.55
C THR A 202 8.69 4.59 -21.73
N CYS A 203 7.74 4.54 -20.79
CA CYS A 203 6.53 3.72 -20.89
C CYS A 203 5.66 4.12 -22.10
N PHE A 204 5.54 5.41 -22.40
CA PHE A 204 4.75 5.87 -23.56
C PHE A 204 5.42 5.54 -24.90
N HIS A 205 6.74 5.56 -24.97
CA HIS A 205 7.46 5.29 -26.22
C HIS A 205 7.44 3.82 -26.60
N TYR A 206 7.44 2.91 -25.62
CA TYR A 206 7.52 1.47 -25.87
C TYR A 206 6.17 0.85 -26.26
N VAL A 207 5.06 1.34 -25.71
CA VAL A 207 3.69 0.94 -26.11
C VAL A 207 3.41 1.26 -27.58
N TYR A 208 4.06 2.29 -28.14
CA TYR A 208 3.87 2.69 -29.54
C TYR A 208 4.84 2.03 -30.55
N PHE A 209 5.94 1.39 -30.13
CA PHE A 209 7.00 0.96 -31.07
C PHE A 209 7.65 -0.42 -30.87
N GLY A 210 7.35 -1.18 -29.83
CA GLY A 210 8.16 -2.36 -29.47
C GLY A 210 7.70 -3.73 -29.98
N ASN A 211 7.69 -3.97 -31.30
CA ASN A 211 7.76 -5.33 -31.85
C ASN A 211 9.15 -5.55 -32.45
N SER A 212 9.69 -6.76 -32.27
CA SER A 212 11.07 -7.18 -32.59
C SER A 212 12.14 -6.76 -31.58
N LEU A 213 12.56 -7.69 -30.72
CA LEU A 213 13.96 -7.99 -30.35
C LEU A 213 13.97 -8.85 -29.07
N TRP A 214 13.60 -10.12 -29.22
CA TRP A 214 13.78 -11.16 -28.19
C TRP A 214 14.27 -12.47 -28.85
N ILE A 215 15.38 -12.43 -29.59
CA ILE A 215 16.22 -13.61 -29.83
C ILE A 215 17.67 -13.16 -30.00
N LYS A 216 18.46 -13.30 -28.93
CA LYS A 216 19.78 -13.95 -28.90
C LYS A 216 20.37 -13.96 -27.50
#